data_AF-A6UUQ3-F1
#
_entry.id   AF-A6UUQ3-F1
#
_cell.length_a   1.000
_cell.length_b   1.000
_cell.length_c   1.000
_cell.angle_alpha   90.00
_cell.angle_beta   90.00
_cell.angle_gamma   90.00
#
_symmetry.space_group_name_H-M   'P 1'
#
loop_
_entity.id
_entity.type
_entity.pdbx_description
1 polymer ?
#
loop_
_entity_poly.entity_id
_entity_poly.type
_entity_poly.pdbx_seq_one_letter_code
_entity_poly.pdbx_strand_id
1 'polypeptide(L)'
;MNKNFKIISVLFSIFLILYGYIGGIGIFINLDPTINKDINELPTSYNDSIFDYGAPNSKFKNYHKSVYLPKNYYKIADETYPDVKNKDIDSLYVVLMNIKLPNYNRNDYDCSDVSAQLDWILEGHGFKTYLASSPYSLDKYGNINNNSGHMWLIVQLDSGEKVAIESTYFTQHSFHPPGIILRKDMKYKKYSYLYRDYIGYIKKYSNSNYILPNNFEGYLLSYKPPIDENYINKCDYYYYHPKFIHDTPDEYIEGYYDGNVRYYMPLSEFDWWSDDYNGYFKNQLDG
;
A
#
# COMPACT_ATOMS: atom_id res chain seq x y z
N MET A 1 52.41 -45.01 13.78
CA MET A 1 51.31 -44.25 13.15
C MET A 1 49.99 -44.71 13.76
N ASN A 2 49.30 -43.83 14.48
CA ASN A 2 48.26 -44.19 15.44
C ASN A 2 47.00 -44.75 14.75
N LYS A 3 46.49 -45.93 15.15
CA LYS A 3 45.33 -46.59 14.51
C LYS A 3 44.11 -45.67 14.40
N ASN A 4 43.94 -44.77 15.38
CA ASN A 4 42.86 -43.80 15.42
C ASN A 4 42.94 -42.78 14.27
N PHE A 5 44.15 -42.45 13.79
CA PHE A 5 44.35 -41.50 12.70
C PHE A 5 43.89 -42.07 11.34
N LYS A 6 44.03 -43.38 11.13
CA LYS A 6 43.54 -44.05 9.91
C LYS A 6 42.01 -44.09 9.86
N ILE A 7 41.34 -44.28 11.00
CA ILE A 7 39.88 -44.32 11.08
C ILE A 7 39.28 -42.94 10.77
N ILE A 8 39.85 -41.87 11.32
CA ILE A 8 39.39 -40.50 11.07
C ILE A 8 39.57 -40.12 9.59
N SER A 9 40.69 -40.49 8.97
CA SER A 9 40.94 -40.22 7.54
C SER A 9 39.94 -40.95 6.61
N VAL A 10 39.55 -42.18 6.96
CA VAL A 10 38.54 -42.94 6.20
C VAL A 10 37.15 -42.30 6.37
N LEU A 11 36.77 -41.91 7.59
CA LEU A 11 35.48 -41.24 7.83
C LEU A 11 35.38 -39.89 7.13
N PHE A 12 36.46 -39.10 7.10
CA PHE A 12 36.50 -37.83 6.39
C PHE A 12 36.42 -38.02 4.87
N SER A 13 37.02 -39.09 4.34
CA SER A 13 36.92 -39.45 2.92
C SER A 13 35.50 -39.88 2.54
N ILE A 14 34.84 -40.67 3.40
CA ILE A 14 33.42 -41.04 3.22
C ILE A 14 32.52 -39.81 3.29
N PHE A 15 32.79 -38.88 4.23
CA PHE A 15 32.06 -37.62 4.34
C PHE A 15 32.22 -36.76 3.08
N LEU A 16 33.44 -36.65 2.51
CA LEU A 16 33.66 -35.92 1.26
C LEU A 16 33.00 -36.57 0.05
N ILE A 17 32.96 -37.91 -0.02
CA ILE A 17 32.25 -38.64 -1.08
C ILE A 17 30.75 -38.42 -0.94
N LEU A 18 30.19 -38.51 0.27
CA LEU A 18 28.79 -38.22 0.53
C LEU A 18 28.45 -36.75 0.27
N TYR A 19 29.32 -35.81 0.64
CA TYR A 19 29.14 -34.38 0.36
C TYR A 19 29.23 -34.08 -1.14
N GLY A 20 30.04 -34.83 -1.91
CA GLY A 20 30.05 -34.76 -3.37
C GLY A 20 28.76 -35.32 -4.01
N TYR A 21 28.17 -36.37 -3.41
CA TYR A 21 26.89 -36.94 -3.85
C TYR A 21 25.67 -36.08 -3.45
N ILE A 22 25.74 -35.36 -2.32
CA ILE A 22 24.64 -34.51 -1.82
C ILE A 22 24.78 -33.07 -2.36
N GLY A 23 26.00 -32.57 -2.52
CA GLY A 23 26.33 -31.22 -3.01
C GLY A 23 26.47 -31.09 -4.53
N GLY A 24 26.22 -32.18 -5.27
CA GLY A 24 26.21 -32.22 -6.73
C GLY A 24 24.82 -32.43 -7.34
N ILE A 25 23.77 -32.58 -6.53
CA ILE A 25 22.41 -32.34 -6.99
C ILE A 25 22.29 -30.82 -7.02
N GLY A 26 22.65 -30.25 -8.18
CA GLY A 26 21.94 -29.08 -8.62
C GLY A 26 20.48 -29.46 -8.56
N ILE A 27 19.82 -29.09 -7.46
CA ILE A 27 18.38 -29.05 -7.41
C ILE A 27 18.06 -27.94 -8.41
N PHE A 28 18.01 -28.31 -9.69
CA PHE A 28 17.02 -27.76 -10.58
C PHE A 28 15.71 -28.08 -9.86
N ILE A 29 15.32 -27.18 -8.95
CA ILE A 29 13.97 -27.14 -8.45
C ILE A 29 13.24 -26.90 -9.77
N ASN A 30 12.62 -27.96 -10.29
CA ASN A 30 11.59 -27.81 -11.30
C ASN A 30 10.72 -26.70 -10.74
N LEU A 31 10.75 -25.53 -11.38
CA LEU A 31 9.83 -24.43 -11.11
C LEU A 31 8.48 -25.09 -10.99
N ASP A 32 7.93 -25.11 -9.77
CA ASP A 32 6.67 -25.75 -9.52
C ASP A 32 5.69 -25.12 -10.53
N PRO A 33 5.04 -25.91 -11.42
CA PRO A 33 4.15 -25.37 -12.43
C PRO A 33 3.02 -24.52 -11.83
N THR A 34 2.77 -24.61 -10.52
CA THR A 34 1.89 -23.71 -9.78
C THR A 34 2.38 -22.26 -9.71
N ILE A 35 3.68 -21.99 -9.67
CA ILE A 35 4.25 -20.61 -9.66
C ILE A 35 3.88 -19.87 -10.96
N ASN A 36 3.86 -20.58 -12.09
CA ASN A 36 3.42 -20.01 -13.36
C ASN A 36 1.92 -19.71 -13.41
N LYS A 37 1.10 -20.35 -12.57
CA LYS A 37 -0.34 -20.06 -12.52
C LYS A 37 -0.60 -18.66 -11.96
N ASP A 38 0.03 -18.33 -10.83
CA ASP A 38 -0.14 -17.03 -10.15
C ASP A 38 0.33 -15.84 -10.99
N ILE A 39 1.43 -15.98 -11.76
CA ILE A 39 1.97 -14.90 -12.61
C ILE A 39 0.99 -14.47 -13.71
N ASN A 40 0.18 -15.40 -14.21
CA ASN A 40 -0.75 -15.16 -15.32
C ASN A 40 -2.09 -14.55 -14.88
N GLU A 41 -2.32 -14.34 -13.57
CA GLU A 41 -3.60 -13.87 -13.03
C GLU A 41 -3.70 -12.34 -12.85
N LEU A 42 -2.61 -11.58 -13.10
CA LEU A 42 -2.62 -10.11 -13.02
C LEU A 42 -3.18 -9.46 -14.30
N PRO A 43 -3.93 -8.34 -14.20
CA PRO A 43 -4.32 -7.53 -15.36
C PRO A 43 -3.09 -7.11 -16.18
N THR A 44 -3.15 -7.30 -17.50
CA THR A 44 -1.99 -7.26 -18.43
C THR A 44 -1.54 -5.87 -18.88
N SER A 45 -1.99 -4.77 -18.27
CA SER A 45 -1.59 -3.42 -18.67
C SER A 45 -0.83 -2.69 -17.56
N TYR A 46 0.46 -2.97 -17.44
CA TYR A 46 1.34 -2.17 -16.59
C TYR A 46 2.70 -1.98 -17.26
N ASN A 47 3.15 -0.73 -17.33
CA ASN A 47 4.42 -0.32 -17.90
C ASN A 47 5.27 0.34 -16.80
N ASP A 48 6.37 -0.29 -16.44
CA ASP A 48 7.33 0.17 -15.42
C ASP A 48 8.11 1.45 -15.83
N SER A 49 7.87 2.01 -17.03
CA SER A 49 8.73 3.06 -17.59
C SER A 49 8.32 4.51 -17.29
N ILE A 50 7.49 4.79 -16.28
CA ILE A 50 7.05 6.16 -15.96
C ILE A 50 7.66 6.60 -14.62
N PHE A 51 8.97 6.86 -14.65
CA PHE A 51 9.69 7.49 -13.54
C PHE A 51 10.38 8.75 -14.02
N ASP A 52 9.66 9.88 -14.05
CA ASP A 52 10.31 11.19 -13.99
C ASP A 52 9.34 12.24 -13.44
N TYR A 53 9.50 12.59 -12.16
CA TYR A 53 9.06 13.89 -11.63
C TYR A 53 9.99 14.26 -10.46
N GLY A 54 10.54 15.48 -10.53
CA GLY A 54 11.55 16.02 -9.62
C GLY A 54 11.09 16.19 -8.18
N ALA A 55 12.04 16.07 -7.25
CA ALA A 55 11.84 16.18 -5.82
C ALA A 55 11.26 17.55 -5.39
N PRO A 56 10.36 17.62 -4.39
CA PRO A 56 9.89 18.90 -3.84
C PRO A 56 11.01 19.60 -3.05
N ASN A 57 11.16 20.92 -3.29
CA ASN A 57 12.00 21.78 -2.47
C ASN A 57 11.25 22.16 -1.19
N SER A 58 11.84 21.83 -0.04
CA SER A 58 11.35 22.20 1.29
C SER A 58 11.22 23.72 1.45
N LYS A 59 9.99 24.25 1.47
CA LYS A 59 9.70 25.58 2.02
C LYS A 59 8.48 25.49 2.93
N PHE A 60 8.65 26.03 4.13
CA PHE A 60 7.66 26.03 5.20
C PHE A 60 6.32 26.65 4.78
N LYS A 61 5.24 26.03 5.26
CA LYS A 61 3.83 26.35 5.00
C LYS A 61 3.43 27.75 5.53
N ASN A 62 2.90 28.59 4.63
CA ASN A 62 2.10 29.77 4.97
C ASN A 62 0.66 29.51 4.49
N TYR A 63 -0.18 28.95 5.36
CA TYR A 63 -1.57 28.65 4.99
C TYR A 63 -2.41 29.91 4.83
N HIS A 64 -3.16 30.00 3.73
CA HIS A 64 -4.28 30.93 3.62
C HIS A 64 -5.46 30.37 4.43
N LYS A 65 -5.95 31.15 5.40
CA LYS A 65 -7.11 30.82 6.26
C LYS A 65 -8.43 30.74 5.46
N SER A 66 -8.61 29.73 4.62
CA SER A 66 -9.95 29.29 4.21
C SER A 66 -10.40 28.20 5.18
N VAL A 67 -11.57 28.34 5.81
CA VAL A 67 -12.10 27.31 6.74
C VAL A 67 -12.74 26.14 5.99
N TYR A 68 -12.89 26.25 4.67
CA TYR A 68 -13.64 25.31 3.83
C TYR A 68 -12.86 24.96 2.57
N LEU A 69 -13.14 23.78 2.02
CA LEU A 69 -12.75 23.47 0.65
C LEU A 69 -13.33 24.49 -0.34
N PRO A 70 -12.65 24.73 -1.48
CA PRO A 70 -13.23 25.50 -2.58
C PRO A 70 -14.56 24.91 -3.01
N LYS A 71 -15.54 25.76 -3.33
CA LYS A 71 -16.91 25.33 -3.73
C LYS A 71 -16.96 24.33 -4.89
N ASN A 72 -15.91 24.25 -5.69
CA ASN A 72 -15.81 23.38 -6.86
C ASN A 72 -14.74 22.30 -6.74
N TYR A 73 -14.27 21.98 -5.53
CA TYR A 73 -13.25 20.96 -5.27
C TYR A 73 -13.53 19.64 -6.01
N TYR A 74 -14.68 19.01 -5.79
CA TYR A 74 -15.02 17.75 -6.47
C TYR A 74 -15.36 17.92 -7.95
N LYS A 75 -15.95 19.06 -8.34
CA LYS A 75 -16.22 19.35 -9.75
C LYS A 75 -14.94 19.32 -10.59
N ILE A 76 -13.82 19.83 -10.07
CA ILE A 76 -12.54 19.80 -10.79
C ILE A 76 -12.01 18.37 -10.86
N ALA A 77 -12.24 17.57 -9.82
CA ALA A 77 -11.89 16.15 -9.86
C ALA A 77 -12.62 15.45 -11.02
N ASP A 78 -13.93 15.66 -11.13
CA ASP A 78 -14.78 15.11 -12.20
C ASP A 78 -14.32 15.56 -13.60
N GLU A 79 -13.84 16.81 -13.72
CA GLU A 79 -13.31 17.36 -14.99
C GLU A 79 -11.89 16.87 -15.30
N THR A 80 -11.10 16.52 -14.28
CA THR A 80 -9.70 16.10 -14.40
C THR A 80 -9.57 14.61 -14.68
N TYR A 81 -10.38 13.78 -14.02
CA TYR A 81 -10.29 12.34 -14.08
C TYR A 81 -11.49 11.76 -14.81
N PRO A 82 -11.28 10.94 -15.85
CA PRO A 82 -12.40 10.32 -16.56
C PRO A 82 -13.10 9.28 -15.67
N ASP A 83 -14.41 9.38 -15.56
CA ASP A 83 -15.24 8.40 -14.84
C ASP A 83 -14.99 6.98 -15.37
N VAL A 84 -14.81 6.03 -14.46
CA VAL A 84 -14.71 4.62 -14.84
C VAL A 84 -16.10 4.08 -15.17
N LYS A 85 -16.16 3.23 -16.20
CA LYS A 85 -17.43 2.65 -16.64
C LYS A 85 -18.11 1.80 -15.56
N ASN A 86 -17.32 0.99 -14.85
CA ASN A 86 -17.77 0.15 -13.75
C ASN A 86 -16.94 0.48 -12.50
N LYS A 87 -17.57 0.68 -11.34
CA LYS A 87 -16.84 0.91 -10.07
C LYS A 87 -16.62 -0.41 -9.36
N ASP A 88 -15.95 -1.34 -10.05
CA ASP A 88 -15.59 -2.67 -9.55
C ASP A 88 -14.11 -2.76 -9.12
N ILE A 89 -13.72 -3.91 -8.56
CA ILE A 89 -12.35 -4.11 -8.07
C ILE A 89 -11.30 -4.05 -9.18
N ASP A 90 -11.63 -4.48 -10.39
CA ASP A 90 -10.72 -4.45 -11.54
C ASP A 90 -10.42 -3.02 -11.95
N SER A 91 -11.46 -2.20 -12.09
CA SER A 91 -11.34 -0.79 -12.45
C SER A 91 -10.62 0.00 -11.35
N LEU A 92 -10.94 -0.27 -10.07
CA LEU A 92 -10.25 0.33 -8.93
C LEU A 92 -8.75 -0.01 -8.95
N TYR A 93 -8.40 -1.27 -9.16
CA TYR A 93 -7.01 -1.71 -9.26
C TYR A 93 -6.26 -0.99 -10.38
N VAL A 94 -6.86 -0.90 -11.58
CA VAL A 94 -6.24 -0.22 -12.72
C VAL A 94 -5.99 1.25 -12.41
N VAL A 95 -6.96 1.96 -11.82
CA VAL A 95 -6.77 3.36 -11.42
C VAL A 95 -5.64 3.49 -10.41
N LEU A 96 -5.68 2.72 -9.32
CA LEU A 96 -4.68 2.77 -8.24
C LEU A 96 -3.26 2.46 -8.73
N MET A 97 -3.10 1.53 -9.66
CA MET A 97 -1.79 1.19 -10.24
C MET A 97 -1.14 2.35 -11.01
N ASN A 98 -1.92 3.36 -11.42
CA ASN A 98 -1.43 4.52 -12.17
C ASN A 98 -1.32 5.79 -11.31
N ILE A 99 -1.61 5.72 -10.01
CA ILE A 99 -1.50 6.86 -9.10
C ILE A 99 -0.11 6.93 -8.48
N LYS A 100 0.43 8.15 -8.42
CA LYS A 100 1.64 8.48 -7.69
C LYS A 100 1.46 9.84 -7.02
N LEU A 101 1.71 9.89 -5.72
CA LEU A 101 1.53 11.08 -4.90
C LEU A 101 2.89 11.67 -4.49
N PRO A 102 2.91 12.96 -4.05
CA PRO A 102 4.11 13.59 -3.51
C PRO A 102 4.75 12.82 -2.35
N ASN A 103 5.95 13.24 -1.98
CA ASN A 103 6.73 12.57 -0.94
C ASN A 103 6.06 12.74 0.42
N TYR A 104 5.89 11.63 1.14
CA TYR A 104 5.40 11.68 2.50
C TYR A 104 6.34 12.51 3.37
N ASN A 105 5.79 13.50 4.06
CA ASN A 105 6.50 14.29 5.05
C ASN A 105 5.56 14.55 6.22
N ARG A 106 5.87 13.98 7.38
CA ARG A 106 5.04 14.10 8.59
C ARG A 106 4.75 15.56 9.02
N ASN A 107 5.56 16.52 8.58
CA ASN A 107 5.38 17.93 8.95
C ASN A 107 4.67 18.74 7.85
N ASP A 108 4.40 18.17 6.68
CA ASP A 108 4.07 18.92 5.45
C ASP A 108 3.08 18.21 4.51
N TYR A 109 3.23 16.92 4.31
CA TYR A 109 2.37 16.10 3.45
C TYR A 109 2.23 14.71 4.06
N ASP A 110 1.38 14.63 5.09
CA ASP A 110 1.28 13.47 5.96
C ASP A 110 0.13 12.51 5.55
N CYS A 111 -0.25 11.58 6.43
CA CYS A 111 -1.27 10.58 6.08
C CYS A 111 -2.64 11.19 5.79
N SER A 112 -3.00 12.34 6.39
CA SER A 112 -4.27 13.00 6.09
C SER A 112 -4.20 13.73 4.76
N ASP A 113 -3.12 14.46 4.46
CA ASP A 113 -2.94 15.10 3.16
C ASP A 113 -2.94 14.08 2.01
N VAL A 114 -2.22 12.96 2.20
CA VAL A 114 -2.13 11.88 1.20
C VAL A 114 -3.48 11.22 0.97
N SER A 115 -4.24 10.96 2.04
CA SER A 115 -5.57 10.36 1.93
C SER A 115 -6.57 11.32 1.31
N ALA A 116 -6.50 12.60 1.63
CA ALA A 116 -7.31 13.67 1.03
C ALA A 116 -7.10 13.78 -0.48
N GLN A 117 -5.84 13.76 -0.93
CA GLN A 117 -5.53 13.84 -2.35
C GLN A 117 -5.98 12.56 -3.06
N LEU A 118 -5.78 11.39 -2.46
CA LEU A 118 -6.24 10.13 -3.04
C LEU A 118 -7.78 10.04 -3.12
N ASP A 119 -8.49 10.56 -2.12
CA ASP A 119 -9.95 10.69 -2.08
C ASP A 119 -10.44 11.50 -3.29
N TRP A 120 -9.84 12.67 -3.46
CA TRP A 120 -10.16 13.56 -4.57
C TRP A 120 -9.94 12.91 -5.94
N ILE A 121 -8.83 12.21 -6.14
CA ILE A 121 -8.54 11.50 -7.40
C ILE A 121 -9.58 10.40 -7.66
N LEU A 122 -9.92 9.61 -6.64
CA LEU A 122 -10.82 8.48 -6.78
C LEU A 122 -12.29 8.89 -6.95
N GLU A 123 -12.76 9.92 -6.24
CA GLU A 123 -14.09 10.53 -6.46
C GLU A 123 -14.18 11.14 -7.86
N GLY A 124 -13.10 11.75 -8.37
CA GLY A 124 -13.04 12.21 -9.77
C GLY A 124 -13.17 11.08 -10.78
N HIS A 125 -12.64 9.89 -10.47
CA HIS A 125 -12.88 8.67 -11.25
C HIS A 125 -14.28 8.06 -11.02
N GLY A 126 -15.15 8.72 -10.25
CA GLY A 126 -16.52 8.32 -9.97
C GLY A 126 -16.68 7.27 -8.87
N PHE A 127 -15.62 6.91 -8.14
CA PHE A 127 -15.73 6.01 -6.99
C PHE A 127 -16.27 6.75 -5.77
N LYS A 128 -17.15 6.10 -5.00
CA LYS A 128 -17.49 6.61 -3.67
C LYS A 128 -16.37 6.26 -2.69
N THR A 129 -15.79 7.28 -2.05
CA THR A 129 -14.74 7.12 -1.05
C THR A 129 -15.17 7.64 0.32
N TYR A 130 -14.41 7.20 1.32
CA TYR A 130 -14.54 7.63 2.70
C TYR A 130 -13.15 7.80 3.31
N LEU A 131 -12.94 8.91 4.01
CA LEU A 131 -11.74 9.13 4.82
C LEU A 131 -11.90 8.35 6.12
N ALA A 132 -11.06 7.33 6.29
CA ALA A 132 -11.04 6.47 7.45
C ALA A 132 -9.87 6.85 8.35
N SER A 133 -10.12 7.00 9.65
CA SER A 133 -9.05 7.39 10.57
C SER A 133 -9.12 6.68 11.92
N SER A 134 -7.97 6.68 12.59
CA SER A 134 -7.80 6.21 13.95
C SER A 134 -6.80 7.10 14.68
N PRO A 135 -7.03 7.44 15.96
CA PRO A 135 -6.03 8.13 16.80
C PRO A 135 -4.83 7.23 17.12
N TYR A 136 -4.85 5.99 16.66
CA TYR A 136 -3.81 5.00 16.85
C TYR A 136 -3.35 4.44 15.49
N SER A 137 -2.13 3.95 15.42
CA SER A 137 -1.51 3.35 14.23
C SER A 137 -1.12 1.90 14.52
N LEU A 138 -0.78 1.13 13.48
CA LEU A 138 -0.20 -0.20 13.66
C LEU A 138 1.34 -0.14 13.59
N ASP A 139 2.01 -0.85 14.48
CA ASP A 139 3.44 -1.13 14.34
C ASP A 139 3.69 -2.26 13.32
N LYS A 140 4.98 -2.55 13.04
CA LYS A 140 5.37 -3.62 12.11
C LYS A 140 4.93 -5.04 12.54
N TYR A 141 4.46 -5.22 13.77
CA TYR A 141 3.91 -6.47 14.30
C TYR A 141 2.37 -6.46 14.34
N GLY A 142 1.74 -5.41 13.80
CA GLY A 142 0.29 -5.21 13.81
C GLY A 142 -0.25 -4.80 15.19
N ASN A 143 0.59 -4.41 16.14
CA ASN A 143 0.13 -3.94 17.44
C ASN A 143 -0.26 -2.47 17.37
N ILE A 144 -1.28 -2.11 18.15
CA ILE A 144 -1.74 -0.74 18.26
C ILE A 144 -0.67 0.12 18.93
N ASN A 145 -0.26 1.18 18.26
CA ASN A 145 0.58 2.25 18.76
C ASN A 145 -0.30 3.46 19.12
N ASN A 146 -0.40 3.75 20.41
CA ASN A 146 -1.26 4.81 20.95
C ASN A 146 -0.68 6.22 20.79
N ASN A 147 0.55 6.36 20.28
CA ASN A 147 1.28 7.63 20.20
C ASN A 147 1.29 8.23 18.78
N SER A 148 0.53 7.66 17.85
CA SER A 148 0.43 8.18 16.49
C SER A 148 -0.90 7.80 15.89
N GLY A 149 -1.65 8.80 15.44
CA GLY A 149 -2.81 8.60 14.59
C GLY A 149 -2.40 8.20 13.17
N HIS A 150 -3.39 7.78 12.40
CA HIS A 150 -3.25 7.43 10.99
C HIS A 150 -4.57 7.65 10.26
N MET A 151 -4.48 7.95 8.97
CA MET A 151 -5.61 8.06 8.06
C MET A 151 -5.33 7.25 6.80
N TRP A 152 -6.39 6.64 6.27
CA TRP A 152 -6.40 5.86 5.04
C TRP A 152 -7.76 6.02 4.34
N LEU A 153 -7.97 5.32 3.23
CA LEU A 153 -9.24 5.36 2.51
C LEU A 153 -10.01 4.04 2.58
N ILE A 154 -11.33 4.18 2.55
CA ILE A 154 -12.25 3.09 2.21
C ILE A 154 -12.98 3.48 0.93
N VAL A 155 -12.99 2.59 -0.05
CA VAL A 155 -13.71 2.76 -1.32
C VAL A 155 -14.89 1.81 -1.34
N GLN A 156 -16.08 2.32 -1.69
CA GLN A 156 -17.26 1.51 -1.93
C GLN A 156 -17.41 1.22 -3.42
N LEU A 157 -17.45 -0.08 -3.74
CA LEU A 157 -17.70 -0.58 -5.08
C LEU A 157 -19.20 -0.52 -5.41
N ASP A 158 -19.57 -0.63 -6.69
CA ASP A 158 -20.98 -0.70 -7.14
C ASP A 158 -21.76 -1.86 -6.50
N SER A 159 -21.05 -2.92 -6.10
CA SER A 159 -21.63 -4.05 -5.36
C SER A 159 -22.06 -3.70 -3.93
N GLY A 160 -21.73 -2.49 -3.44
CA GLY A 160 -21.87 -2.06 -2.05
C GLY A 160 -20.73 -2.53 -1.14
N GLU A 161 -19.76 -3.29 -1.67
CA GLU A 161 -18.63 -3.77 -0.90
C GLU A 161 -17.60 -2.68 -0.66
N LYS A 162 -16.96 -2.74 0.51
CA LYS A 162 -15.92 -1.79 0.92
C LYS A 162 -14.52 -2.41 0.80
N VAL A 163 -13.59 -1.63 0.27
CA VAL A 163 -12.17 -1.99 0.09
C VAL A 163 -11.33 -0.94 0.80
N ALA A 164 -10.44 -1.36 1.70
CA ALA A 164 -9.53 -0.45 2.39
C ALA A 164 -8.23 -0.28 1.60
N ILE A 165 -7.73 0.95 1.54
CA ILE A 165 -6.56 1.36 0.76
C ILE A 165 -5.63 2.15 1.67
N GLU A 166 -4.39 1.68 1.80
CA GLU A 166 -3.32 2.41 2.48
C GLU A 166 -2.81 3.54 1.57
N SER A 167 -3.26 4.76 1.82
CA SER A 167 -2.95 5.93 1.00
C SER A 167 -1.46 6.25 0.98
N THR A 168 -0.73 6.00 2.07
CA THR A 168 0.72 6.31 2.11
C THR A 168 1.53 5.43 1.15
N TYR A 169 0.96 4.32 0.67
CA TYR A 169 1.59 3.45 -0.33
C TYR A 169 1.69 4.05 -1.73
N PHE A 170 1.17 5.25 -1.97
CA PHE A 170 1.34 5.97 -3.24
C PHE A 170 2.43 7.04 -3.20
N THR A 171 3.08 7.25 -2.06
CA THR A 171 4.17 8.24 -1.88
C THR A 171 5.56 7.65 -2.16
N GLN A 172 6.56 8.50 -2.42
CA GLN A 172 7.95 8.07 -2.58
C GLN A 172 8.49 7.44 -1.28
N HIS A 173 9.31 6.38 -1.41
CA HIS A 173 9.91 5.57 -0.33
C HIS A 173 8.97 4.57 0.39
N SER A 174 7.66 4.67 0.17
CA SER A 174 6.67 3.68 0.60
C SER A 174 5.83 3.18 -0.59
N PHE A 175 6.36 3.26 -1.81
CA PHE A 175 5.58 3.04 -3.04
C PHE A 175 5.19 1.57 -3.27
N HIS A 176 3.98 1.22 -2.85
CA HIS A 176 3.37 -0.10 -2.98
C HIS A 176 1.94 -0.02 -3.55
N PRO A 177 1.69 0.60 -4.74
CA PRO A 177 0.39 0.46 -5.39
C PRO A 177 0.08 -1.03 -5.61
N PRO A 178 -1.18 -1.45 -5.64
CA PRO A 178 -2.39 -0.64 -5.62
C PRO A 178 -2.81 -0.19 -4.21
N GLY A 179 -2.00 -0.36 -3.16
CA GLY A 179 -2.36 0.09 -1.81
C GLY A 179 -3.51 -0.69 -1.14
N ILE A 180 -4.18 -1.59 -1.85
CA ILE A 180 -5.32 -2.37 -1.34
C ILE A 180 -4.86 -3.31 -0.22
N ILE A 181 -5.49 -3.17 0.96
CA ILE A 181 -5.20 -3.98 2.14
C ILE A 181 -5.84 -5.36 2.00
N LEU A 182 -5.04 -6.40 2.19
CA LEU A 182 -5.49 -7.80 2.19
C LEU A 182 -6.45 -8.05 3.36
N ARG A 183 -7.63 -8.57 3.05
CA ARG A 183 -8.65 -8.97 4.03
C ARG A 183 -8.37 -10.36 4.59
N LYS A 184 -8.84 -10.62 5.80
CA LYS A 184 -8.68 -11.95 6.43
C LYS A 184 -9.35 -13.10 5.68
N ASP A 185 -10.42 -12.80 4.94
CA ASP A 185 -11.13 -13.78 4.09
C ASP A 185 -10.42 -14.01 2.75
N MET A 186 -9.26 -13.39 2.53
CA MET A 186 -8.47 -13.41 1.30
C MET A 186 -9.25 -12.91 0.08
N LYS A 187 -10.39 -12.24 0.29
CA LYS A 187 -11.14 -11.62 -0.79
C LYS A 187 -10.28 -10.56 -1.44
N TYR A 188 -10.30 -10.56 -2.78
CA TYR A 188 -9.48 -9.68 -3.60
C TYR A 188 -7.96 -9.82 -3.37
N LYS A 189 -7.48 -10.98 -2.87
CA LYS A 189 -6.05 -11.29 -2.68
C LYS A 189 -5.18 -10.79 -3.84
N LYS A 190 -5.54 -11.14 -5.08
CA LYS A 190 -4.76 -10.79 -6.27
C LYS A 190 -4.64 -9.28 -6.55
N TYR A 191 -5.53 -8.48 -5.98
CA TYR A 191 -5.52 -7.02 -6.08
C TYR A 191 -4.82 -6.36 -4.89
N SER A 192 -4.34 -7.10 -3.88
CA SER A 192 -3.66 -6.51 -2.73
C SER A 192 -2.22 -6.09 -3.04
N TYR A 193 -1.69 -5.11 -2.29
CA TYR A 193 -0.29 -4.71 -2.42
C TYR A 193 0.67 -5.86 -2.10
N LEU A 194 0.33 -6.70 -1.12
CA LEU A 194 1.13 -7.87 -0.74
C LEU A 194 1.25 -8.88 -1.89
N TYR A 195 0.15 -9.15 -2.59
CA TYR A 195 0.18 -10.07 -3.72
C TYR A 195 0.96 -9.48 -4.89
N ARG A 196 0.85 -8.17 -5.14
CA ARG A 196 1.71 -7.52 -6.14
C ARG A 196 3.19 -7.67 -5.78
N ASP A 197 3.56 -7.40 -4.55
CA ASP A 197 4.96 -7.51 -4.08
C ASP A 197 5.46 -8.95 -4.20
N TYR A 198 4.61 -9.94 -3.92
CA TYR A 198 4.90 -11.35 -4.18
C TYR A 198 5.21 -11.61 -5.65
N ILE A 199 4.34 -11.19 -6.58
CA ILE A 199 4.56 -11.41 -8.01
C ILE A 199 5.82 -10.67 -8.49
N GLY A 200 6.06 -9.45 -8.01
CA GLY A 200 7.28 -8.70 -8.29
C GLY A 200 8.54 -9.41 -7.80
N TYR A 201 8.49 -9.98 -6.59
CA TYR A 201 9.56 -10.79 -6.03
C TYR A 201 9.85 -12.01 -6.90
N ILE A 202 8.82 -12.78 -7.26
CA ILE A 202 8.97 -13.96 -8.12
C ILE A 202 9.60 -13.57 -9.46
N LYS A 203 9.08 -12.54 -10.14
CA LYS A 203 9.63 -12.07 -11.43
C LYS A 203 11.09 -11.62 -11.33
N LYS A 204 11.45 -10.92 -10.25
CA LYS A 204 12.82 -10.43 -10.04
C LYS A 204 13.82 -11.55 -9.80
N TYR A 205 13.42 -12.59 -9.08
CA TYR A 205 14.33 -13.62 -8.59
C TYR A 205 14.21 -14.98 -9.32
N SER A 206 13.25 -15.15 -10.24
CA SER A 206 13.02 -16.42 -10.96
C SER A 206 14.20 -16.91 -11.78
N ASN A 207 15.06 -15.99 -12.26
CA ASN A 207 16.25 -16.32 -13.05
C ASN A 207 17.55 -16.27 -12.22
N SER A 208 17.44 -16.24 -10.89
CA SER A 208 18.57 -16.12 -9.97
C SER A 208 18.71 -17.36 -9.08
N ASN A 209 19.83 -17.52 -8.39
CA ASN A 209 20.08 -18.62 -7.44
C ASN A 209 19.37 -18.45 -6.09
N TYR A 210 18.28 -17.69 -6.03
CA TYR A 210 17.52 -17.47 -4.80
C TYR A 210 16.53 -18.60 -4.58
N ILE A 211 16.37 -18.99 -3.31
CA ILE A 211 15.28 -19.90 -2.92
C ILE A 211 14.00 -19.09 -2.93
N LEU A 212 13.12 -19.39 -3.89
CA LEU A 212 11.81 -18.76 -3.98
C LEU A 212 10.86 -19.36 -2.95
N PRO A 213 9.91 -18.57 -2.43
CA PRO A 213 8.79 -19.11 -1.68
C PRO A 213 7.93 -20.01 -2.58
N ASN A 214 7.43 -21.11 -2.02
CA ASN A 214 6.62 -22.10 -2.77
C ASN A 214 5.28 -21.52 -3.26
N ASN A 215 4.73 -20.55 -2.55
CA ASN A 215 3.45 -19.88 -2.83
C ASN A 215 3.38 -18.53 -2.11
N PHE A 216 2.27 -17.82 -2.27
CA PHE A 216 2.00 -16.53 -1.64
C PHE A 216 2.10 -16.60 -0.10
N GLU A 217 1.55 -17.63 0.53
CA GLU A 217 1.57 -17.79 1.98
C GLU A 217 3.01 -17.98 2.49
N GLY A 218 3.82 -18.78 1.78
CA GLY A 218 5.24 -18.93 2.05
C GLY A 218 6.02 -17.63 1.88
N TYR A 219 5.61 -16.78 0.94
CA TYR A 219 6.17 -15.44 0.79
C TYR A 219 5.87 -14.55 2.00
N LEU A 220 4.61 -14.51 2.45
CA LEU A 220 4.21 -13.73 3.63
C LEU A 220 4.97 -14.15 4.90
N LEU A 221 5.17 -15.45 5.09
CA LEU A 221 5.93 -15.98 6.23
C LEU A 221 7.44 -15.71 6.14
N SER A 222 7.97 -15.30 4.99
CA SER A 222 9.39 -14.97 4.81
C SER A 222 9.78 -13.59 5.37
N TYR A 223 8.79 -12.73 5.66
CA TYR A 223 9.01 -11.41 6.25
C TYR A 223 9.57 -11.48 7.68
N LYS A 224 10.19 -10.38 8.14
CA LYS A 224 10.68 -10.22 9.51
C LYS A 224 10.13 -8.93 10.14
N PRO A 225 9.11 -8.99 11.01
CA PRO A 225 8.39 -10.19 11.45
C PRO A 225 7.56 -10.85 10.33
N PRO A 226 7.20 -12.14 10.46
CA PRO A 226 6.32 -12.82 9.51
C PRO A 226 4.95 -12.12 9.42
N ILE A 227 4.40 -12.07 8.22
CA ILE A 227 3.01 -11.68 7.99
C ILE A 227 2.17 -12.96 8.09
N ASP A 228 1.77 -13.30 9.31
CA ASP A 228 0.95 -14.48 9.61
C ASP A 228 -0.55 -14.15 9.70
N GLU A 229 -1.38 -15.16 9.95
CA GLU A 229 -2.83 -14.98 10.10
C GLU A 229 -3.19 -13.99 11.22
N ASN A 230 -2.42 -13.97 12.31
CA ASN A 230 -2.65 -13.03 13.41
C ASN A 230 -2.37 -11.59 12.98
N TYR A 231 -1.29 -11.35 12.24
CA TYR A 231 -1.02 -10.04 11.64
C TYR A 231 -2.14 -9.62 10.69
N ILE A 232 -2.56 -10.50 9.76
CA ILE A 232 -3.63 -10.21 8.80
C ILE A 232 -4.93 -9.87 9.54
N ASN A 233 -5.29 -10.63 10.57
CA ASN A 233 -6.49 -10.36 11.37
C ASN A 233 -6.45 -9.01 12.08
N LYS A 234 -5.28 -8.60 12.58
CA LYS A 234 -5.09 -7.26 13.19
C LYS A 234 -5.23 -6.15 12.15
N CYS A 235 -4.64 -6.32 10.96
CA CYS A 235 -4.79 -5.38 9.86
C CYS A 235 -6.23 -5.30 9.35
N ASP A 236 -6.92 -6.44 9.18
CA ASP A 236 -8.32 -6.50 8.79
C ASP A 236 -9.19 -5.72 9.80
N TYR A 237 -9.02 -6.01 11.10
CA TYR A 237 -9.73 -5.29 12.15
C TYR A 237 -9.46 -3.78 12.09
N TYR A 238 -8.20 -3.38 11.93
CA TYR A 238 -7.83 -1.98 11.93
C TYR A 238 -8.33 -1.21 10.71
N TYR A 239 -8.04 -1.69 9.50
CA TYR A 239 -8.30 -0.96 8.25
C TYR A 239 -9.76 -1.03 7.80
N TYR A 240 -10.47 -2.12 8.08
CA TYR A 240 -11.87 -2.29 7.67
C TYR A 240 -12.87 -1.90 8.76
N HIS A 241 -12.41 -1.64 9.99
CA HIS A 241 -13.23 -1.13 11.08
C HIS A 241 -12.57 0.11 11.73
N PRO A 242 -12.45 1.22 10.97
CA PRO A 242 -11.88 2.45 11.49
C PRO A 242 -12.65 2.97 12.70
N LYS A 243 -11.97 3.74 13.54
CA LYS A 243 -12.63 4.42 14.67
C LYS A 243 -13.56 5.52 14.17
N PHE A 244 -13.15 6.22 13.10
CA PHE A 244 -13.91 7.29 12.48
C PHE A 244 -13.95 7.11 10.96
N ILE A 245 -15.09 7.44 10.37
CA ILE A 245 -15.31 7.44 8.93
C ILE A 245 -16.01 8.75 8.57
N HIS A 246 -15.51 9.43 7.54
CA HIS A 246 -16.03 10.71 7.07
C HIS A 246 -16.29 10.62 5.57
N ASP A 247 -17.41 11.20 5.13
CA ASP A 247 -17.85 11.15 3.73
C ASP A 247 -17.07 12.13 2.85
N THR A 248 -16.56 13.20 3.47
CA THR A 248 -15.79 14.25 2.80
C THR A 248 -14.68 14.81 3.73
N PRO A 249 -13.64 15.44 3.15
CA PRO A 249 -12.73 16.34 3.84
C PRO A 249 -13.39 17.35 4.78
N ASP A 250 -14.50 17.98 4.37
CA ASP A 250 -15.14 19.04 5.12
C ASP A 250 -15.68 18.50 6.45
N GLU A 251 -16.27 17.29 6.44
CA GLU A 251 -16.69 16.61 7.67
C GLU A 251 -15.53 16.29 8.60
N TYR A 252 -14.34 16.01 8.06
CA TYR A 252 -13.14 15.76 8.84
C TYR A 252 -12.59 17.07 9.47
N ILE A 253 -12.58 18.16 8.71
CA ILE A 253 -12.16 19.51 9.17
C ILE A 253 -13.12 20.04 10.23
N GLU A 254 -14.42 19.79 10.06
CA GLU A 254 -15.46 20.14 11.03
C GLU A 254 -15.30 19.45 12.39
N GLY A 255 -14.47 18.41 12.46
CA GLY A 255 -14.08 17.74 13.69
C GLY A 255 -15.11 16.73 14.18
N TYR A 256 -14.81 16.08 15.30
CA TYR A 256 -15.67 15.05 15.90
C TYR A 256 -16.01 15.38 17.36
N TYR A 257 -17.08 14.76 17.86
CA TYR A 257 -17.47 14.85 19.27
C TYR A 257 -16.94 13.66 20.07
N ASP A 258 -16.32 13.93 21.23
CA ASP A 258 -16.12 12.95 22.30
C ASP A 258 -16.89 13.42 23.54
N GLY A 259 -18.02 12.77 23.81
CA GLY A 259 -19.02 13.27 24.74
C GLY A 259 -19.57 14.64 24.33
N ASN A 260 -19.41 15.64 25.18
CA ASN A 260 -19.87 17.01 24.94
C ASN A 260 -18.79 17.94 24.38
N VAL A 261 -17.60 17.42 24.07
CA VAL A 261 -16.46 18.21 23.59
C VAL A 261 -16.31 17.98 22.09
N ARG A 262 -16.33 19.06 21.31
CA ARG A 262 -16.00 19.03 19.86
C ARG A 262 -14.50 19.26 19.69
N TYR A 263 -13.84 18.28 19.08
CA TYR A 263 -12.43 18.31 18.71
C TYR A 263 -12.33 18.71 17.24
N TYR A 264 -11.75 19.87 16.97
CA TYR A 264 -11.51 20.36 15.61
C TYR A 264 -10.12 19.96 15.15
N MET A 265 -9.98 19.74 13.84
CA MET A 265 -8.70 19.50 13.21
C MET A 265 -8.28 20.76 12.46
N PRO A 266 -7.07 21.28 12.67
CA PRO A 266 -6.65 22.47 11.96
C PRO A 266 -6.48 22.15 10.47
N LEU A 267 -6.94 23.05 9.60
CA LEU A 267 -6.81 22.93 8.14
C LEU A 267 -5.39 22.56 7.70
N SER A 268 -4.38 23.00 8.44
CA SER A 268 -2.97 22.66 8.23
C SER A 268 -2.65 21.17 8.18
N GLU A 269 -3.53 20.31 8.67
CA GLU A 269 -3.40 18.85 8.62
C GLU A 269 -4.09 18.24 7.38
N PHE A 270 -4.71 19.06 6.52
CA PHE A 270 -5.53 18.64 5.38
C PHE A 270 -5.37 19.53 4.14
N ASP A 271 -4.44 20.48 4.15
CA ASP A 271 -4.38 21.55 3.14
C ASP A 271 -3.44 21.23 1.97
N TRP A 272 -3.48 19.97 1.50
CA TRP A 272 -2.81 19.60 0.26
C TRP A 272 -3.25 20.49 -0.91
N TRP A 273 -4.52 20.93 -0.89
CA TRP A 273 -5.06 21.82 -1.92
C TRP A 273 -4.37 23.18 -1.94
N SER A 274 -4.09 23.82 -0.78
CA SER A 274 -3.43 25.14 -0.78
C SER A 274 -1.91 25.09 -0.97
N ASP A 275 -1.29 23.92 -1.05
CA ASP A 275 0.13 23.80 -1.40
C ASP A 275 0.41 24.46 -2.76
N ASP A 276 1.42 25.33 -2.81
CA ASP A 276 1.86 26.07 -4.00
C ASP A 276 2.21 25.12 -5.16
N TYR A 277 2.60 23.87 -4.86
CA TYR A 277 2.87 22.84 -5.86
C TYR A 277 1.65 22.49 -6.74
N ASN A 278 0.45 22.64 -6.19
CA ASN A 278 -0.81 22.35 -6.89
C ASN A 278 -1.36 23.56 -7.67
N GLY A 279 -0.54 24.61 -7.86
CA GLY A 279 -0.88 25.80 -8.65
C GLY A 279 -1.43 25.51 -10.05
N TYR A 280 -1.05 24.39 -10.67
CA TYR A 280 -1.62 23.95 -11.95
C TYR A 280 -3.14 23.73 -11.89
N PHE A 281 -3.63 23.03 -10.86
CA PHE A 281 -5.06 22.79 -10.67
C PHE A 281 -5.79 24.07 -10.25
N LYS A 282 -5.12 24.94 -9.48
CA LYS A 282 -5.67 26.23 -9.06
C LYS A 282 -5.83 27.22 -10.20
N ASN A 283 -4.92 27.27 -11.17
CA ASN A 283 -4.99 28.24 -12.27
C ASN A 283 -6.18 28.00 -13.22
N GLN A 284 -6.87 26.86 -13.12
CA GLN A 284 -8.15 26.62 -13.79
C GLN A 284 -9.35 27.26 -13.06
N LEU A 285 -9.13 27.88 -11.89
CA LEU A 285 -10.14 28.52 -11.04
C LEU A 285 -10.27 30.04 -11.25
N ASP A 286 -9.20 30.70 -11.71
CA ASP A 286 -9.16 32.16 -11.86
C ASP A 286 -9.63 32.63 -13.26
N GLY A 287 -10.29 31.73 -14.02
CA GLY A 287 -10.87 31.99 -15.36
C GLY A 287 -12.39 32.11 -15.34
#